data_AF-A0A8T3LTB7-F1
#
_entry.id   AF-A0A8T3LTB7-F1
#
_cell.length_a   1.000
_cell.length_b   1.000
_cell.length_c   1.000
_cell.angle_alpha   90.00
_cell.angle_beta   90.00
_cell.angle_gamma   90.00
#
_symmetry.space_group_name_H-M   'P 1'
#
loop_
_entity.id
_entity.type
_entity.pdbx_description
1 polymer ?
#
loop_
_entity_poly.entity_id
_entity_poly.type
_entity_poly.pdbx_seq_one_letter_code
_entity_poly.pdbx_strand_id
1 'polypeptide(L)'
;QGELVITKPMPSMPVSFWNDPGGERYRSAYFSEWPGVWQHGDWITFTDRGSCVISGRSDATLNRGGVRIGTAEFYAVVESDPAVADSLVVHLDTGDRLLLFVALRDGAELSDELRARLSADLRSSLSPRHIPDEIIAVPAIPRTLSGKKLEVPVKHILTGTPPDLAAARGSLANPASLDPFVELAQVLKPRRS
;
A
#
# COMPACT_ATOMS: atom_id res chain seq x y z
N GLN A 1 -19.01 -1.79 5.92
CA GLN A 1 -17.57 -1.84 5.64
C GLN A 1 -16.78 -1.43 6.88
N GLY A 2 -15.59 -1.98 7.09
CA GLY A 2 -14.77 -1.71 8.27
C GLY A 2 -13.52 -2.59 8.34
N GLU A 3 -12.85 -2.57 9.49
CA GLU A 3 -11.75 -3.50 9.80
C GLU A 3 -12.27 -4.95 9.87
N LEU A 4 -11.58 -5.88 9.21
CA LEU A 4 -11.81 -7.30 9.38
C LEU A 4 -11.31 -7.74 10.75
N VAL A 5 -12.26 -8.19 11.58
CA VAL A 5 -11.98 -8.72 12.91
C VAL A 5 -12.48 -10.15 13.05
N ILE A 6 -11.78 -10.93 13.88
CA ILE A 6 -12.18 -12.26 14.31
C ILE A 6 -12.42 -12.20 15.82
N THR A 7 -13.68 -12.42 16.22
CA THR A 7 -14.14 -12.26 17.61
C THR A 7 -14.10 -13.56 18.42
N LYS A 8 -13.72 -14.68 17.79
CA LYS A 8 -13.60 -15.99 18.43
C LYS A 8 -12.30 -16.67 18.00
N PRO A 9 -11.62 -17.40 18.90
CA PRO A 9 -10.35 -18.04 18.57
C PRO A 9 -10.52 -19.10 17.48
N MET A 10 -9.50 -19.24 16.65
CA MET A 10 -9.38 -20.32 15.66
C MET A 10 -8.23 -21.27 16.07
N PRO A 11 -8.35 -22.59 15.86
CA PRO A 11 -7.31 -23.55 16.28
C PRO A 11 -5.90 -23.27 15.72
N SER A 12 -5.82 -22.63 14.56
CA SER A 12 -4.56 -22.31 13.88
C SER A 12 -4.00 -20.93 14.20
N MET A 13 -4.60 -20.18 15.15
CA MET A 13 -4.01 -18.92 15.60
C MET A 13 -2.65 -19.18 16.24
N PRO A 14 -1.63 -18.34 15.96
CA PRO A 14 -0.35 -18.42 16.65
C PRO A 14 -0.54 -18.39 18.17
N VAL A 15 0.17 -19.26 18.88
CA VAL A 15 0.16 -19.23 20.36
C VAL A 15 0.95 -18.02 20.86
N SER A 16 2.08 -17.74 20.23
CA SER A 16 2.93 -16.57 20.45
C SER A 16 3.85 -16.35 19.24
N PHE A 17 4.51 -15.19 19.19
CA PHE A 17 5.68 -15.02 18.34
C PHE A 17 6.93 -15.58 19.01
N TRP A 18 7.85 -16.10 18.19
CA TRP A 18 9.16 -16.53 18.66
C TRP A 18 10.01 -15.31 19.02
N ASN A 19 10.79 -15.41 20.11
CA ASN A 19 11.63 -14.32 20.63
C ASN A 19 10.84 -13.01 20.84
N ASP A 20 9.68 -13.10 21.47
CA ASP A 20 8.84 -11.97 21.88
C ASP A 20 8.60 -12.04 23.40
N PRO A 21 9.62 -11.75 24.23
CA PRO A 21 9.46 -11.77 25.68
C PRO A 21 8.31 -10.86 26.12
N GLY A 22 7.41 -11.39 26.93
CA GLY A 22 6.22 -10.66 27.35
C GLY A 22 5.12 -10.59 26.28
N GLY A 23 5.31 -11.05 25.05
CA GLY A 23 4.28 -11.14 24.00
C GLY A 23 3.83 -9.78 23.43
N GLU A 24 4.66 -8.75 23.53
CA GLU A 24 4.30 -7.39 23.15
C GLU A 24 4.12 -7.24 21.64
N ARG A 25 4.99 -7.85 20.83
CA ARG A 25 4.87 -7.78 19.37
C ARG A 25 3.62 -8.50 18.90
N TYR A 26 3.32 -9.66 19.46
CA TYR A 26 2.13 -10.41 19.12
C TYR A 26 0.84 -9.65 19.48
N ARG A 27 0.76 -9.07 20.68
CA ARG A 27 -0.38 -8.23 21.08
C ARG A 27 -0.50 -6.97 20.24
N SER A 28 0.61 -6.29 19.99
CA SER A 28 0.64 -5.07 19.17
C SER A 28 0.13 -5.33 17.75
N ALA A 29 0.49 -6.48 17.17
CA ALA A 29 0.13 -6.85 15.81
C ALA A 29 -1.37 -7.13 15.61
N TYR A 30 -2.10 -7.64 16.61
CA TYR A 30 -3.46 -8.13 16.40
C TYR A 30 -4.50 -7.72 17.45
N PHE A 31 -4.10 -7.25 18.63
CA PHE A 31 -5.00 -7.06 19.78
C PHE A 31 -4.87 -5.67 20.45
N SER A 32 -4.17 -4.73 19.79
CA SER A 32 -3.90 -3.40 20.32
C SER A 32 -5.12 -2.49 20.30
N GLU A 33 -5.93 -2.56 19.23
CA GLU A 33 -7.09 -1.69 19.06
C GLU A 33 -8.30 -2.15 19.89
N TRP A 34 -8.57 -3.46 19.92
CA TRP A 34 -9.72 -4.04 20.61
C TRP A 34 -9.31 -5.20 21.53
N PRO A 35 -9.46 -5.04 22.86
CA PRO A 35 -9.13 -6.09 23.81
C PRO A 35 -9.86 -7.40 23.52
N GLY A 36 -9.09 -8.48 23.32
CA GLY A 36 -9.62 -9.83 23.08
C GLY A 36 -10.17 -10.09 21.68
N VAL A 37 -10.11 -9.11 20.77
CA VAL A 37 -10.57 -9.24 19.39
C VAL A 37 -9.36 -9.21 18.46
N TRP A 38 -9.25 -10.20 17.58
CA TRP A 38 -8.19 -10.25 16.60
C TRP A 38 -8.51 -9.30 15.44
N GLN A 39 -7.71 -8.24 15.26
CA GLN A 39 -7.73 -7.41 14.06
C GLN A 39 -6.83 -8.04 12.98
N HIS A 40 -7.40 -8.34 11.81
CA HIS A 40 -6.64 -8.98 10.74
C HIS A 40 -5.76 -8.00 9.95
N GLY A 41 -6.14 -6.72 9.96
CA GLY A 41 -5.44 -5.66 9.23
C GLY A 41 -5.87 -5.54 7.76
N ASP A 42 -7.07 -6.02 7.43
CA ASP A 42 -7.69 -5.87 6.11
C ASP A 42 -9.00 -5.09 6.21
N TRP A 43 -9.25 -4.21 5.24
CA TRP A 43 -10.51 -3.50 5.10
C TRP A 43 -11.51 -4.33 4.33
N ILE A 44 -12.68 -4.55 4.90
CA ILE A 44 -13.67 -5.50 4.38
C ILE A 44 -15.07 -4.90 4.30
N THR A 45 -15.80 -5.32 3.28
CA THR A 45 -17.24 -5.09 3.13
C THR A 45 -17.96 -6.43 3.12
N PHE A 46 -18.86 -6.64 4.08
CA PHE A 46 -19.83 -7.73 4.03
C PHE A 46 -21.04 -7.29 3.21
N THR A 47 -21.49 -8.14 2.30
CA THR A 47 -22.68 -7.91 1.48
C THR A 47 -23.92 -8.50 2.15
N ASP A 48 -25.11 -8.06 1.74
CA ASP A 48 -26.39 -8.59 2.25
C ASP A 48 -26.58 -10.09 1.98
N ARG A 49 -25.79 -10.66 1.06
CA ARG A 49 -25.80 -12.10 0.73
C ARG A 49 -24.85 -12.93 1.60
N GLY A 50 -24.20 -12.32 2.60
CA GLY A 50 -23.24 -12.99 3.48
C GLY A 50 -21.86 -13.26 2.86
N SER A 51 -21.60 -12.79 1.63
CA SER A 51 -20.26 -12.77 1.06
C SER A 51 -19.46 -11.55 1.54
N CYS A 52 -18.16 -11.55 1.31
CA CYS A 52 -17.31 -10.40 1.64
C CYS A 52 -16.39 -10.00 0.47
N VAL A 53 -16.02 -8.72 0.46
CA VAL A 53 -15.05 -8.13 -0.46
C VAL A 53 -13.94 -7.50 0.38
N ILE A 54 -12.71 -7.92 0.17
CA ILE A 54 -11.52 -7.34 0.81
C ILE A 54 -11.00 -6.23 -0.11
N SER A 55 -11.06 -4.98 0.35
CA SER A 55 -10.63 -3.80 -0.41
C SER A 55 -9.11 -3.60 -0.39
N GLY A 56 -8.43 -4.27 0.53
CA GLY A 56 -6.98 -4.21 0.72
C GLY A 56 -6.60 -4.13 2.18
N ARG A 57 -5.31 -3.91 2.42
CA ARG A 57 -4.69 -3.74 3.73
C ARG A 57 -5.17 -2.46 4.41
N SER A 58 -5.67 -2.56 5.64
CA SER A 58 -6.19 -1.41 6.40
C SER A 58 -5.16 -0.32 6.62
N ASP A 59 -3.93 -0.72 6.94
CA ASP A 59 -2.76 0.13 7.12
C ASP A 59 -2.25 0.74 5.81
N ALA A 60 -2.62 0.14 4.67
CA ALA A 60 -2.31 0.63 3.33
C ALA A 60 -3.47 1.37 2.64
N THR A 61 -4.64 1.51 3.29
CA THR A 61 -5.77 2.24 2.70
C THR A 61 -5.40 3.70 2.48
N LEU A 62 -5.78 4.25 1.33
CA LEU A 62 -5.52 5.64 0.97
C LEU A 62 -6.64 6.48 1.59
N ASN A 63 -6.32 7.57 2.30
CA ASN A 63 -7.33 8.39 2.96
C ASN A 63 -7.39 9.80 2.39
N ARG A 64 -7.95 9.93 1.18
CA ARG A 64 -7.94 11.20 0.46
C ARG A 64 -9.23 11.99 0.69
N GLY A 65 -9.10 13.24 1.13
CA GLY A 65 -10.25 14.10 1.43
C GLY A 65 -11.23 13.50 2.45
N GLY A 66 -10.73 12.70 3.40
CA GLY A 66 -11.53 12.03 4.44
C GLY A 66 -12.26 10.77 3.98
N VAL A 67 -11.97 10.26 2.78
CA VAL A 67 -12.55 9.03 2.24
C VAL A 67 -11.48 7.96 2.10
N ARG A 68 -11.74 6.80 2.70
CA ARG A 68 -10.90 5.61 2.54
C ARG A 68 -11.13 4.95 1.19
N ILE A 69 -10.04 4.71 0.47
CA ILE A 69 -9.98 4.12 -0.86
C ILE A 69 -9.14 2.84 -0.79
N GLY A 70 -9.66 1.76 -1.38
CA GLY A 70 -8.95 0.49 -1.52
C GLY A 70 -7.87 0.56 -2.61
N THR A 71 -6.70 -0.01 -2.34
CA THR A 71 -5.60 -0.05 -3.33
C THR A 71 -5.85 -1.10 -4.43
N ALA A 72 -6.61 -2.15 -4.13
CA ALA A 72 -6.88 -3.24 -5.07
C ALA A 72 -7.63 -2.78 -6.33
N GLU A 73 -8.63 -1.91 -6.16
CA GLU A 73 -9.40 -1.34 -7.27
C GLU A 73 -8.52 -0.44 -8.16
N PHE A 74 -7.57 0.25 -7.54
CA PHE A 74 -6.56 1.06 -8.23
C PHE A 74 -5.68 0.18 -9.14
N TYR A 75 -5.13 -0.89 -8.57
CA TYR A 75 -4.25 -1.79 -9.30
C TYR A 75 -4.98 -2.51 -10.43
N ALA A 76 -6.23 -2.91 -10.22
CA ALA A 76 -7.04 -3.54 -11.26
C ALA A 76 -7.20 -2.65 -12.50
N VAL A 77 -7.36 -1.33 -12.32
CA VAL A 77 -7.46 -0.38 -13.44
C VAL A 77 -6.08 -0.12 -14.05
N VAL A 78 -5.09 0.25 -13.24
CA VAL A 78 -3.77 0.67 -13.74
C VAL A 78 -3.01 -0.48 -14.42
N GLU A 79 -3.08 -1.68 -13.85
CA GLU A 79 -2.37 -2.86 -14.38
C GLU A 79 -3.10 -3.54 -15.54
N SER A 80 -4.28 -3.03 -15.92
CA SER A 80 -4.96 -3.42 -17.17
C SER A 80 -4.36 -2.75 -18.41
N ASP A 81 -3.63 -1.64 -18.24
CA ASP A 81 -2.96 -0.97 -19.35
C ASP A 81 -1.76 -1.82 -19.82
N PRO A 82 -1.64 -2.10 -21.13
CA PRO A 82 -0.59 -2.98 -21.65
C PRO A 82 0.83 -2.43 -21.45
N ALA A 83 1.02 -1.13 -21.23
CA ALA A 83 2.33 -0.54 -20.96
C ALA A 83 2.79 -0.79 -19.52
N VAL A 84 1.88 -1.08 -18.59
CA VAL A 84 2.19 -1.24 -17.17
C VAL A 84 2.47 -2.71 -16.85
N ALA A 85 3.61 -2.95 -16.20
CA ALA A 85 3.98 -4.26 -15.67
C ALA A 85 3.51 -4.43 -14.23
N ASP A 86 3.63 -3.38 -13.43
CA ASP A 86 3.31 -3.37 -12.01
C ASP A 86 3.03 -1.94 -11.52
N SER A 87 2.29 -1.77 -10.44
CA SER A 87 1.98 -0.45 -9.88
C SER A 87 1.97 -0.42 -8.35
N LEU A 88 2.15 0.75 -7.75
CA LEU A 88 2.03 0.95 -6.30
C LEU A 88 1.49 2.35 -6.04
N VAL A 89 0.44 2.44 -5.24
CA VAL A 89 -0.19 3.73 -4.92
C VAL A 89 0.00 4.03 -3.45
N VAL A 90 0.38 5.27 -3.15
CA VAL A 90 0.58 5.74 -1.78
C VAL A 90 -0.08 7.10 -1.63
N HIS A 91 -0.73 7.29 -0.50
CA HIS A 91 -1.29 8.58 -0.09
C HIS A 91 -0.46 9.16 1.04
N LEU A 92 0.06 10.37 0.81
CA LEU A 92 0.79 11.16 1.78
C LEU A 92 -0.20 12.12 2.46
N ASP A 93 -0.44 11.91 3.74
CA ASP A 93 -1.39 12.71 4.53
C ASP A 93 -0.97 14.19 4.55
N THR A 94 0.34 14.45 4.60
CA THR A 94 0.90 15.79 4.46
C THR A 94 0.70 16.32 3.04
N GLY A 95 -0.21 17.28 2.91
CA GLY A 95 -0.55 17.91 1.63
C GLY A 95 -1.60 17.15 0.82
N ASP A 96 -2.21 16.09 1.36
CA ASP A 96 -3.26 15.28 0.74
C ASP A 96 -2.89 14.78 -0.68
N ARG A 97 -1.64 14.32 -0.84
CA ARG A 97 -1.06 13.94 -2.14
C ARG A 97 -1.16 12.44 -2.41
N LEU A 98 -1.73 12.07 -3.53
CA LEU A 98 -1.86 10.71 -4.03
C LEU A 98 -0.81 10.45 -5.10
N LEU A 99 0.18 9.62 -4.79
CA LEU A 99 1.28 9.26 -5.68
C LEU A 99 1.03 7.87 -6.27
N LEU A 100 1.08 7.76 -7.59
CA LEU A 100 1.04 6.49 -8.30
C LEU A 100 2.43 6.20 -8.89
N PHE A 101 3.01 5.09 -8.46
CA PHE A 101 4.24 4.56 -9.03
C PHE A 101 3.91 3.47 -10.04
N VAL A 102 4.53 3.52 -11.21
CA VAL A 102 4.36 2.51 -12.26
C VAL A 102 5.71 1.93 -12.66
N ALA A 103 5.81 0.61 -12.68
CA ALA A 103 6.86 -0.11 -13.38
C ALA A 103 6.32 -0.46 -14.78
N LEU A 104 7.02 -0.01 -15.80
CA LEU A 104 6.60 -0.20 -17.19
C LEU A 104 7.20 -1.48 -17.77
N ARG A 105 6.53 -2.02 -18.80
CA ARG A 105 7.08 -3.12 -19.59
C ARG A 105 8.21 -2.65 -20.50
N ASP A 106 9.05 -3.58 -20.93
CA ASP A 106 10.15 -3.29 -21.84
C ASP A 106 9.66 -2.57 -23.11
N GLY A 107 10.33 -1.46 -23.44
CA GLY A 107 10.00 -0.63 -24.60
C GLY A 107 8.85 0.36 -24.39
N ALA A 108 8.22 0.38 -23.21
CA ALA A 108 7.27 1.43 -22.84
C ALA A 108 7.97 2.56 -22.05
N GLU A 109 7.50 3.78 -22.27
CA GLU A 109 7.97 4.97 -21.55
C GLU A 109 6.79 5.71 -20.92
N LEU A 110 7.05 6.38 -19.80
CA LEU A 110 6.03 7.19 -19.14
C LEU A 110 5.91 8.54 -19.85
N SER A 111 5.20 8.53 -20.98
CA SER A 111 4.87 9.72 -21.76
C SER A 111 3.66 10.46 -21.17
N ASP A 112 3.44 11.69 -21.62
CA ASP A 112 2.28 12.48 -21.19
C ASP A 112 0.96 11.87 -21.68
N GLU A 113 0.98 11.20 -22.84
CA GLU A 113 -0.16 10.43 -23.34
C GLU A 113 -0.48 9.25 -22.42
N LEU A 114 0.53 8.52 -21.91
CA LEU A 114 0.31 7.43 -20.95
C LEU A 114 -0.23 7.99 -19.62
N ARG A 115 0.33 9.09 -19.10
CA ARG A 115 -0.19 9.72 -17.87
C ARG A 115 -1.65 10.16 -18.02
N ALA A 116 -1.99 10.79 -19.13
CA ALA A 116 -3.34 11.25 -19.41
C ALA A 116 -4.32 10.09 -19.54
N ARG A 117 -3.92 9.00 -20.22
CA ARG A 117 -4.71 7.79 -20.37
C ARG A 117 -5.00 7.12 -19.02
N LEU A 118 -3.95 6.83 -18.23
CA LEU A 118 -4.12 6.22 -16.89
C LEU A 118 -5.03 7.07 -15.98
N SER A 119 -4.87 8.40 -16.01
CA SER A 119 -5.73 9.31 -15.25
C SER A 119 -7.19 9.27 -15.71
N ALA A 120 -7.43 9.20 -17.02
CA ALA A 120 -8.76 9.10 -17.60
C ALA A 120 -9.43 7.77 -17.22
N ASP A 121 -8.69 6.66 -17.27
CA ASP A 121 -9.20 5.32 -16.94
C ASP A 121 -9.55 5.20 -15.45
N LEU A 122 -8.72 5.73 -14.56
CA LEU A 122 -9.00 5.80 -13.12
C LEU A 122 -10.23 6.66 -12.83
N ARG A 123 -10.39 7.79 -13.54
CA ARG A 123 -11.55 8.67 -13.39
C ARG A 123 -12.83 7.99 -13.84
N SER A 124 -12.81 7.30 -14.98
CA SER A 124 -13.98 6.70 -15.61
C SER A 124 -14.43 5.41 -14.90
N SER A 125 -13.46 4.58 -14.48
CA SER A 125 -13.73 3.28 -13.85
C SER A 125 -14.03 3.39 -12.36
N LEU A 126 -13.45 4.39 -11.69
CA LEU A 126 -13.60 4.58 -10.24
C LEU A 126 -14.25 5.92 -9.91
N SER A 127 -13.46 6.97 -9.65
CA SER A 127 -13.98 8.30 -9.33
C SER A 127 -12.90 9.37 -9.46
N PRO A 128 -13.25 10.66 -9.54
CA PRO A 128 -12.28 11.75 -9.56
C PRO A 128 -11.27 11.77 -8.40
N ARG A 129 -11.61 11.15 -7.26
CA ARG A 129 -10.70 11.07 -6.09
C ARG A 129 -9.55 10.07 -6.31
N HIS A 130 -9.70 9.16 -7.26
CA HIS A 130 -8.69 8.17 -7.64
C HIS A 130 -7.71 8.70 -8.69
N ILE A 131 -7.80 9.97 -9.10
CA ILE A 131 -6.83 10.53 -10.03
C ILE A 131 -5.56 10.88 -9.25
N PRO A 132 -4.40 10.25 -9.52
CA PRO A 132 -3.16 10.57 -8.83
C PRO A 132 -2.78 12.04 -9.04
N ASP A 133 -2.20 12.67 -8.03
CA ASP A 133 -1.58 13.99 -8.18
C ASP A 133 -0.31 13.89 -9.03
N GLU A 134 0.44 12.78 -8.87
CA GLU A 134 1.63 12.49 -9.64
C GLU A 134 1.69 11.02 -10.04
N ILE A 135 2.16 10.79 -11.26
CA ILE A 135 2.47 9.46 -11.80
C ILE A 135 3.97 9.40 -12.09
N ILE A 136 4.66 8.49 -11.40
CA ILE A 136 6.11 8.40 -11.37
C ILE A 136 6.52 7.01 -11.87
N ALA A 137 7.43 6.97 -12.86
CA ALA A 137 7.99 5.72 -13.33
C ALA A 137 9.09 5.25 -12.36
N VAL A 138 9.07 3.96 -12.01
CA VAL A 138 10.13 3.33 -11.23
C VAL A 138 10.60 2.04 -11.92
N PRO A 139 11.88 1.64 -11.75
CA PRO A 139 12.38 0.42 -12.38
C PRO A 139 11.64 -0.85 -11.94
N ALA A 140 11.19 -0.90 -10.68
CA ALA A 140 10.43 -2.03 -10.13
C ALA A 140 9.64 -1.61 -8.89
N ILE A 141 8.51 -2.30 -8.65
CA ILE A 141 7.75 -2.15 -7.40
C ILE A 141 8.33 -3.06 -6.32
N PRO A 142 8.59 -2.55 -5.09
CA PRO A 142 9.11 -3.35 -4.01
C PRO A 142 8.10 -4.38 -3.53
N ARG A 143 8.55 -5.63 -3.45
CA ARG A 143 7.75 -6.77 -2.99
C ARG A 143 8.47 -7.59 -1.94
N THR A 144 7.71 -8.18 -1.03
CA THR A 144 8.21 -9.19 -0.09
C THR A 144 8.63 -10.46 -0.84
N LEU A 145 9.34 -11.37 -0.18
CA LEU A 145 9.61 -12.72 -0.71
C LEU A 145 8.33 -13.51 -1.05
N SER A 146 7.20 -13.18 -0.41
CA SER A 146 5.88 -13.75 -0.72
C SER A 146 5.14 -13.02 -1.85
N GLY A 147 5.78 -12.04 -2.48
CA GLY A 147 5.22 -11.29 -3.61
C GLY A 147 4.25 -10.17 -3.22
N LYS A 148 4.06 -9.86 -1.93
CA LYS A 148 3.20 -8.75 -1.52
C LYS A 148 3.87 -7.41 -1.80
N LYS A 149 3.13 -6.44 -2.34
CA LYS A 149 3.58 -5.06 -2.51
C LYS A 149 3.89 -4.42 -1.15
N LEU A 150 4.77 -3.42 -1.14
CA LEU A 150 5.22 -2.72 0.07
C LEU A 150 4.64 -1.30 0.18
N GLU A 151 3.32 -1.17 0.18
CA GLU A 151 2.67 0.15 0.28
C GLU A 151 3.06 0.90 1.57
N VAL A 152 2.95 0.24 2.72
CA VAL A 152 3.22 0.85 4.03
C VAL A 152 4.70 1.21 4.19
N PRO A 153 5.67 0.32 3.91
CA PRO A 153 7.08 0.70 3.95
C PRO A 153 7.44 1.85 3.01
N VAL A 154 6.90 1.86 1.78
CA VAL A 154 7.13 2.96 0.84
C VAL A 154 6.56 4.27 1.39
N LYS A 155 5.33 4.25 1.91
CA LYS A 155 4.73 5.43 2.58
C LYS A 155 5.64 5.95 3.69
N HIS A 156 6.09 5.08 4.59
CA HIS A 156 6.96 5.45 5.70
C HIS A 156 8.26 6.10 5.22
N ILE A 157 8.93 5.53 4.21
CA ILE A 157 10.15 6.10 3.61
C ILE A 157 9.89 7.50 3.07
N LEU A 158 8.82 7.69 2.29
CA LEU A 158 8.46 8.98 1.70
C LEU A 158 8.09 10.03 2.78
N THR A 159 7.58 9.59 3.93
CA THR A 159 7.31 10.45 5.09
C THR A 159 8.52 10.67 6.01
N GLY A 160 9.68 10.09 5.70
CA GLY A 160 10.94 10.35 6.38
C GLY A 160 11.42 9.27 7.36
N THR A 161 10.73 8.13 7.45
CA THR A 161 11.23 6.97 8.20
C THR A 161 12.52 6.44 7.54
N PRO A 162 13.58 6.18 8.32
CA PRO A 162 14.79 5.53 7.80
C PRO A 162 14.46 4.20 7.09
N PRO A 163 15.02 3.94 5.89
CA PRO A 163 14.64 2.77 5.08
C PRO A 163 14.86 1.42 5.79
N ASP A 164 15.88 1.33 6.63
CA ASP A 164 16.23 0.17 7.46
C ASP A 164 15.18 -0.13 8.54
N LEU A 165 14.45 0.89 9.00
CA LEU A 165 13.33 0.75 9.93
C LEU A 165 12.00 0.51 9.20
N ALA A 166 11.86 1.04 7.98
CA ALA A 166 10.64 0.90 7.20
C ALA A 166 10.46 -0.51 6.60
N ALA A 167 11.56 -1.13 6.15
CA ALA A 167 11.57 -2.51 5.67
C ALA A 167 12.93 -3.18 5.85
N ALA A 168 12.90 -4.43 6.30
CA ALA A 168 14.09 -5.27 6.30
C ALA A 168 14.47 -5.65 4.86
N ARG A 169 15.52 -5.05 4.29
CA ARG A 169 15.96 -5.33 2.91
C ARG A 169 16.12 -6.83 2.60
N GLY A 170 16.55 -7.63 3.56
CA GLY A 170 16.71 -9.08 3.41
C GLY A 170 15.40 -9.88 3.26
N SER A 171 14.23 -9.27 3.50
CA SER A 171 12.92 -9.91 3.31
C SER A 171 12.23 -9.51 2.00
N LEU A 172 12.95 -8.81 1.12
CA LEU A 172 12.45 -8.35 -0.18
C LEU A 172 12.88 -9.27 -1.30
N ALA A 173 12.02 -9.43 -2.30
CA ALA A 173 12.35 -10.15 -3.53
C ALA A 173 13.48 -9.44 -4.31
N ASN A 174 13.46 -8.11 -4.32
CA ASN A 174 14.52 -7.28 -4.90
C ASN A 174 14.84 -6.13 -3.95
N PRO A 175 15.93 -6.18 -3.17
CA PRO A 175 16.29 -5.11 -2.24
C PRO A 175 16.53 -3.74 -2.90
N ALA A 176 17.01 -3.70 -4.14
CA ALA A 176 17.30 -2.46 -4.86
C ALA A 176 16.02 -1.72 -5.31
N SER A 177 14.88 -2.40 -5.34
CA SER A 177 13.58 -1.78 -5.68
C SER A 177 13.14 -0.71 -4.67
N LEU A 178 13.74 -0.64 -3.48
CA LEU A 178 13.49 0.45 -2.53
C LEU A 178 14.25 1.74 -2.85
N ASP A 179 15.38 1.65 -3.57
CA ASP A 179 16.29 2.78 -3.75
C ASP A 179 15.62 4.01 -4.40
N PRO A 180 14.78 3.88 -5.46
CA PRO A 180 14.08 5.02 -6.04
C PRO A 180 13.19 5.78 -5.05
N PHE A 181 12.60 5.08 -4.09
CA PHE A 181 11.74 5.69 -3.07
C PHE A 181 12.56 6.42 -2.00
N VAL A 182 13.74 5.90 -1.68
CA VAL A 182 14.68 6.57 -0.77
C VAL A 182 15.20 7.87 -1.40
N GLU A 183 15.56 7.83 -2.67
CA GLU A 183 15.99 9.01 -3.43
C GLU A 183 14.88 10.05 -3.51
N LEU A 184 13.65 9.64 -3.86
CA LEU A 184 12.50 10.53 -3.90
C LEU A 184 12.21 11.17 -2.53
N ALA A 185 12.33 10.41 -1.44
CA ALA A 185 12.15 10.94 -0.08
C ALA A 185 13.16 12.06 0.25
N GLN A 186 14.38 12.04 -0.30
CA GLN A 186 15.35 13.12 -0.11
C GLN A 186 14.94 14.41 -0.83
N VAL A 187 14.31 14.29 -2.00
CA VAL A 187 13.79 15.42 -2.78
C VAL A 187 12.52 16.00 -2.14
N LEU A 188 11.66 15.15 -1.59
CA LEU A 188 10.41 15.56 -0.93
C LEU A 188 10.61 16.24 0.42
N LYS A 189 11.76 16.07 1.08
CA LYS A 189 12.05 16.79 2.33
C LYS A 189 12.01 18.30 2.04
N PRO A 190 11.23 19.09 2.81
CA PRO A 190 11.31 20.53 2.68
C PRO A 190 12.76 20.95 2.91
N ARG A 191 13.32 21.73 1.97
CA ARG A 191 14.62 22.37 2.14
C ARG A 191 14.61 23.04 3.50
N ARG A 192 15.39 22.52 4.46
CA ARG A 192 15.64 23.22 5.72
C ARG A 192 16.23 24.58 5.36
N SER A 193 15.45 25.64 5.57
CA SER A 193 15.95 27.01 5.65
C SER A 193 16.80 27.16 6.89
#